data_AF-A0AAD5WGD9-F1
#
_entry.id   AF-A0AAD5WGD9-F1
#
_cell.length_a   1.000
_cell.length_b   1.000
_cell.length_c   1.000
_cell.angle_alpha   90.00
_cell.angle_beta   90.00
_cell.angle_gamma   90.00
#
_symmetry.space_group_name_H-M   'P 1'
#
loop_
_entity.id
_entity.type
_entity.pdbx_description
1 polymer ?
#
loop_
_entity_poly.entity_id
_entity_poly.type
_entity_poly.pdbx_seq_one_letter_code
_entity_poly.pdbx_strand_id
1 'polypeptide(L)'
;MEGTNFTRKLQVVIVIDQKVQKNLKVREMALKDVQNVADTLNVNLTQIDFDRLDFGETTALDTFYNADVALVDVTVQQQQPSLCYHIGVRESMNQSYNILMTYIAPDSEYHIIDALKKTHAHLPMIVYMKFPESSTLQSYDRNMNPCCKHDMDDDSKFKSPNKVTFKSRLKSSLKSVQIEASNGLMLSNEASSAHSREKFLSDLRKAREITDVNETNDFLDKMRCRLDNPDVLSVDTVHQLMISYRDNQNYNGMISLVEDLSRIEDCTLVDTQVIRYQYAFALAR
;
A
#
# COMPACT_ATOMS: atom_id res chain seq x y z
N MET A 1 -35.40 -10.82 -10.81
CA MET A 1 -34.26 -10.28 -11.58
C MET A 1 -33.13 -10.10 -10.60
N GLU A 2 -32.17 -11.02 -10.62
CA GLU A 2 -30.99 -10.99 -9.75
C GLU A 2 -30.13 -9.79 -10.11
N GLY A 3 -29.95 -8.87 -9.17
CA GLY A 3 -29.02 -7.76 -9.30
C GLY A 3 -27.61 -8.32 -9.27
N THR A 4 -26.95 -8.38 -10.42
CA THR A 4 -25.52 -8.64 -10.52
C THR A 4 -24.77 -7.47 -9.88
N ASN A 5 -24.45 -7.58 -8.59
CA ASN A 5 -23.49 -6.70 -7.94
C ASN A 5 -22.13 -6.94 -8.59
N PHE A 6 -21.77 -6.11 -9.56
CA PHE A 6 -20.41 -6.05 -10.08
C PHE A 6 -19.50 -5.41 -9.03
N THR A 7 -19.08 -6.17 -8.03
CA THR A 7 -17.97 -5.76 -7.17
C THR A 7 -16.70 -5.79 -8.01
N ARG A 8 -16.07 -4.62 -8.21
CA ARG A 8 -14.77 -4.54 -8.89
C ARG A 8 -13.77 -5.45 -8.17
N LYS A 9 -12.91 -6.14 -8.93
CA LYS A 9 -11.86 -6.97 -8.33
C LYS A 9 -10.95 -6.11 -7.47
N LEU A 10 -10.61 -6.60 -6.28
CA LEU A 10 -9.65 -5.95 -5.39
C LEU A 10 -8.29 -5.83 -6.10
N GLN A 11 -7.72 -4.62 -6.15
CA GLN A 11 -6.38 -4.37 -6.68
C GLN A 11 -5.36 -4.55 -5.55
N VAL A 12 -4.57 -5.61 -5.64
CA VAL A 12 -3.51 -5.92 -4.68
C VAL A 12 -2.17 -5.67 -5.35
N VAL A 13 -1.30 -4.90 -4.70
CA VAL A 13 0.09 -4.73 -5.12
C VAL A 13 1.00 -5.52 -4.19
N ILE A 14 2.04 -6.13 -4.73
CA ILE A 14 3.10 -6.76 -3.95
C ILE A 14 4.47 -6.19 -4.31
N VAL A 15 5.22 -5.80 -3.28
CA VAL A 15 6.64 -5.45 -3.39
C VAL A 15 7.43 -6.50 -2.62
N ILE A 16 8.11 -7.37 -3.35
CA ILE A 16 8.99 -8.41 -2.81
C ILE A 16 10.23 -8.52 -3.69
N ASP A 17 11.40 -8.34 -3.08
CA ASP A 17 12.64 -8.38 -3.84
C ASP A 17 12.99 -9.81 -4.28
N GLN A 18 13.43 -9.95 -5.53
CA GLN A 18 13.86 -11.21 -6.14
C GLN A 18 15.32 -11.15 -6.62
N LYS A 19 16.09 -10.15 -6.18
CA LYS A 19 17.45 -9.88 -6.66
C LYS A 19 18.50 -10.22 -5.60
N VAL A 20 18.23 -9.90 -4.34
CA VAL A 20 19.13 -10.20 -3.22
C VAL A 20 19.25 -11.70 -2.99
N GLN A 21 20.46 -12.25 -3.06
CA GLN A 21 20.68 -13.71 -2.97
C GLN A 21 20.32 -14.31 -1.61
N LYS A 22 20.48 -13.52 -0.54
CA LYS A 22 20.15 -13.94 0.83
C LYS A 22 18.66 -14.28 0.91
N ASN A 23 18.35 -15.53 1.28
CA ASN A 23 16.98 -16.06 1.42
C ASN A 23 16.11 -15.97 0.15
N LEU A 24 16.72 -15.82 -1.03
CA LEU A 24 16.01 -15.66 -2.31
C LEU A 24 14.95 -16.74 -2.56
N LYS A 25 15.34 -18.01 -2.45
CA LYS A 25 14.45 -19.16 -2.68
C LYS A 25 13.19 -19.11 -1.80
N VAL A 26 13.31 -18.61 -0.57
CA VAL A 26 12.16 -18.53 0.35
C VAL A 26 11.21 -17.41 -0.07
N ARG A 27 11.75 -16.28 -0.54
CA ARG A 27 10.95 -15.17 -1.06
C ARG A 27 10.25 -15.53 -2.37
N GLU A 28 10.90 -16.30 -3.24
CA GLU A 28 10.25 -16.88 -4.44
C GLU A 28 9.09 -17.81 -4.07
N MET A 29 9.26 -18.65 -3.03
CA MET A 29 8.17 -19.48 -2.49
C MET A 29 7.04 -18.62 -1.95
N ALA A 30 7.34 -17.53 -1.23
CA ALA A 30 6.35 -16.63 -0.66
C ALA A 30 5.55 -15.92 -1.75
N LEU A 31 6.22 -15.39 -2.79
CA LEU A 31 5.56 -14.79 -3.94
C LEU A 31 4.66 -15.80 -4.66
N LYS A 32 5.12 -17.05 -4.83
CA LYS A 32 4.29 -18.11 -5.43
C LYS A 32 3.04 -18.39 -4.60
N ASP A 33 3.17 -18.42 -3.27
CA ASP A 33 2.01 -18.57 -2.38
C ASP A 33 1.08 -17.36 -2.45
N VAL A 34 1.59 -16.13 -2.56
CA VAL A 34 0.79 -14.92 -2.76
C VAL A 34 0.01 -14.99 -4.07
N GLN A 35 0.66 -15.36 -5.19
CA GLN A 35 0.00 -15.54 -6.48
C GLN A 35 -1.12 -16.59 -6.39
N ASN A 36 -0.84 -17.74 -5.77
CA ASN A 36 -1.84 -18.78 -5.58
C ASN A 36 -3.05 -18.30 -4.76
N VAL A 37 -2.84 -17.47 -3.73
CA VAL A 37 -3.93 -16.87 -2.95
C VAL A 37 -4.70 -15.87 -3.78
N ALA A 38 -4.00 -15.04 -4.56
CA ALA A 38 -4.62 -14.04 -5.40
C ALA A 38 -5.56 -14.68 -6.45
N ASP A 39 -5.09 -15.74 -7.11
CA ASP A 39 -5.87 -16.53 -8.06
C ASP A 39 -7.10 -17.16 -7.39
N THR A 40 -6.92 -17.71 -6.17
CA THR A 40 -8.01 -18.33 -5.40
C THR A 40 -9.08 -17.32 -4.98
N LEU A 41 -8.68 -16.08 -4.69
CA LEU A 41 -9.58 -15.00 -4.25
C LEU A 41 -10.08 -14.13 -5.42
N ASN A 42 -9.65 -14.44 -6.65
CA ASN A 42 -9.97 -13.69 -7.87
C ASN A 42 -9.67 -12.18 -7.75
N VAL A 43 -8.53 -11.85 -7.14
CA VAL A 43 -8.03 -10.46 -7.02
C VAL A 43 -7.02 -10.16 -8.12
N ASN A 44 -6.87 -8.89 -8.47
CA ASN A 44 -5.85 -8.45 -9.41
C ASN A 44 -4.56 -8.23 -8.64
N LEU A 45 -3.59 -9.13 -8.79
CA LEU A 45 -2.27 -8.98 -8.18
C LEU A 45 -1.30 -8.35 -9.19
N THR A 46 -0.66 -7.24 -8.79
CA THR A 46 0.42 -6.61 -9.56
C THR A 46 1.70 -6.63 -8.74
N GLN A 47 2.77 -7.17 -9.31
CA GLN A 47 4.09 -7.12 -8.70
C GLN A 47 4.82 -5.85 -9.12
N ILE A 48 5.45 -5.16 -8.17
CA ILE A 48 6.31 -4.01 -8.42
C ILE A 48 7.72 -4.33 -7.92
N ASP A 49 8.71 -4.05 -8.78
CA ASP A 49 10.11 -4.14 -8.39
C ASP A 49 10.47 -3.04 -7.42
N PHE A 50 11.19 -3.39 -6.35
CA PHE A 50 11.67 -2.43 -5.36
C PHE A 50 12.38 -1.24 -6.00
N ASP A 51 13.33 -1.50 -6.91
CA ASP A 51 14.11 -0.43 -7.56
C ASP A 51 13.22 0.58 -8.29
N ARG A 52 12.16 0.13 -8.97
CA ARG A 52 11.24 1.03 -9.69
C ARG A 52 10.47 1.93 -8.73
N LEU A 53 10.10 1.38 -7.57
CA LEU A 53 9.45 2.15 -6.52
C LEU A 53 10.42 3.15 -5.86
N ASP A 54 11.63 2.69 -5.54
CA ASP A 54 12.70 3.46 -4.86
C ASP A 54 13.23 4.61 -5.73
N PHE A 55 13.38 4.38 -7.04
CA PHE A 55 13.74 5.43 -8.00
C PHE A 55 12.58 6.40 -8.29
N GLY A 56 11.38 6.15 -7.76
CA GLY A 56 10.22 7.00 -7.96
C GLY A 56 9.66 6.96 -9.39
N GLU A 57 9.73 5.80 -10.05
CA GLU A 57 9.16 5.62 -11.39
C GLU A 57 7.64 5.85 -11.34
N THR A 58 7.15 6.76 -12.18
CA THR A 58 5.77 7.26 -12.11
C THR A 58 4.72 6.17 -12.18
N THR A 59 4.89 5.17 -13.04
CA THR A 59 3.93 4.05 -13.17
C THR A 59 3.96 3.12 -11.98
N ALA A 60 5.13 2.92 -11.36
CA ALA A 60 5.27 2.11 -10.15
C ALA A 60 4.63 2.82 -8.95
N LEU A 61 4.87 4.12 -8.80
CA LEU A 61 4.25 4.94 -7.76
C LEU A 61 2.73 5.01 -7.91
N ASP A 62 2.22 5.26 -9.12
CA ASP A 62 0.78 5.31 -9.40
C ASP A 62 0.12 3.96 -9.09
N THR A 63 0.74 2.85 -9.49
CA THR A 63 0.22 1.51 -9.18
C THR A 63 0.26 1.22 -7.68
N PHE A 64 1.33 1.60 -6.99
CA PHE A 64 1.52 1.31 -5.57
C PHE A 64 0.56 2.15 -4.69
N TYR A 65 0.47 3.45 -4.94
CA TYR A 65 -0.35 4.35 -4.14
C TYR A 65 -1.85 4.15 -4.36
N ASN A 66 -2.27 3.83 -5.59
CA ASN A 66 -3.70 3.62 -5.92
C ASN A 66 -4.21 2.19 -5.68
N ALA A 67 -3.34 1.23 -5.33
CA ALA A 67 -3.78 -0.12 -5.02
C ALA A 67 -4.72 -0.13 -3.80
N ASP A 68 -5.68 -1.06 -3.74
CA ASP A 68 -6.54 -1.22 -2.57
C ASP A 68 -5.75 -1.82 -1.39
N VAL A 69 -4.85 -2.77 -1.68
CA VAL A 69 -3.99 -3.42 -0.66
C VAL A 69 -2.55 -3.45 -1.13
N ALA A 70 -1.62 -3.05 -0.27
CA ALA A 70 -0.18 -3.27 -0.49
C ALA A 70 0.34 -4.38 0.41
N LEU A 71 0.93 -5.40 -0.21
CA LEU A 71 1.73 -6.43 0.44
C LEU A 71 3.21 -6.03 0.30
N VAL A 72 3.89 -5.76 1.42
CA VAL A 72 5.27 -5.26 1.38
C VAL A 72 6.18 -6.20 2.16
N ASP A 73 7.09 -6.87 1.45
CA ASP A 73 8.10 -7.72 2.08
C ASP A 73 9.31 -6.91 2.55
N VAL A 74 9.50 -6.87 3.87
CA VAL A 74 10.57 -6.12 4.55
C VAL A 74 11.72 -7.03 5.00
N THR A 75 11.89 -8.20 4.37
CA THR A 75 12.96 -9.15 4.71
C THR A 75 14.36 -8.56 4.47
N VAL A 76 14.50 -7.74 3.42
CA VAL A 76 15.77 -7.08 3.08
C VAL A 76 15.89 -5.80 3.88
N GLN A 77 16.80 -5.79 4.86
CA GLN A 77 16.98 -4.66 5.79
C GLN A 77 17.32 -3.35 5.09
N GLN A 78 18.13 -3.40 4.04
CA GLN A 78 18.53 -2.22 3.27
C GLN A 78 17.35 -1.52 2.58
N GLN A 79 16.26 -2.25 2.31
CA GLN A 79 15.07 -1.73 1.63
C GLN A 79 14.03 -1.16 2.61
N GLN A 80 14.15 -1.48 3.90
CA GLN A 80 13.14 -1.12 4.91
C GLN A 80 12.87 0.39 5.00
N PRO A 81 13.87 1.30 5.06
CA PRO A 81 13.58 2.73 5.19
C PRO A 81 12.75 3.29 4.04
N SER A 82 13.08 2.89 2.79
CA SER A 82 12.36 3.30 1.58
C SER A 82 10.94 2.72 1.54
N LEU A 83 10.79 1.42 1.81
CA LEU A 83 9.48 0.77 1.88
C LEU A 83 8.59 1.40 2.96
N CYS A 84 9.13 1.71 4.13
CA CYS A 84 8.40 2.37 5.21
C CYS A 84 7.97 3.80 4.82
N TYR A 85 8.81 4.54 4.08
CA TYR A 85 8.44 5.84 3.52
C TYR A 85 7.22 5.73 2.60
N HIS A 86 7.24 4.80 1.63
CA HIS A 86 6.12 4.62 0.70
C HIS A 86 4.82 4.15 1.38
N ILE A 87 4.92 3.30 2.41
CA ILE A 87 3.77 2.94 3.24
C ILE A 87 3.20 4.18 3.94
N GLY A 88 4.05 5.01 4.54
CA GLY A 88 3.60 6.25 5.19
C GLY A 88 2.89 7.21 4.23
N VAL A 89 3.36 7.30 2.97
CA VAL A 89 2.67 8.07 1.93
C VAL A 89 1.28 7.48 1.64
N ARG A 90 1.14 6.15 1.49
CA ARG A 90 -0.17 5.50 1.33
C ARG A 90 -1.11 5.81 2.50
N GLU A 91 -0.62 5.67 3.73
CA GLU A 91 -1.42 5.95 4.93
C GLU A 91 -1.93 7.41 4.95
N SER A 92 -1.10 8.37 4.53
CA SER A 92 -1.49 9.78 4.42
C SER A 92 -2.56 10.06 3.35
N MET A 93 -2.75 9.14 2.40
CA MET A 93 -3.75 9.20 1.32
C MET A 93 -5.00 8.36 1.66
N ASN A 94 -5.18 7.98 2.93
CA ASN A 94 -6.24 7.08 3.41
C ASN A 94 -6.21 5.67 2.77
N GLN A 95 -5.08 5.29 2.17
CA GLN A 95 -4.84 3.94 1.64
C GLN A 95 -4.24 3.08 2.75
N SER A 96 -5.07 2.75 3.73
CA SER A 96 -4.64 2.19 5.02
C SER A 96 -4.42 0.68 5.02
N TYR A 97 -4.91 -0.06 4.02
CA TYR A 97 -4.67 -1.51 3.93
C TYR A 97 -3.24 -1.78 3.42
N ASN A 98 -2.31 -1.79 4.37
CA ASN A 98 -0.90 -2.15 4.19
C ASN A 98 -0.59 -3.38 5.04
N ILE A 99 -0.11 -4.46 4.43
CA ILE A 99 0.27 -5.69 5.13
C ILE A 99 1.78 -5.88 4.98
N LEU A 100 2.48 -5.91 6.10
CA LEU A 100 3.91 -6.19 6.14
C LEU A 100 4.14 -7.71 6.11
N MET A 101 5.13 -8.13 5.34
CA MET A 101 5.62 -9.51 5.28
C MET A 101 7.09 -9.56 5.65
N THR A 102 7.52 -10.56 6.42
CA THR A 102 8.94 -10.72 6.74
C THR A 102 9.31 -12.17 6.97
N TYR A 103 10.45 -12.58 6.42
CA TYR A 103 10.99 -13.92 6.64
C TYR A 103 11.81 -13.99 7.92
N ILE A 104 11.57 -15.03 8.72
CA ILE A 104 12.45 -15.43 9.81
C ILE A 104 13.17 -16.74 9.47
N ALA A 105 14.50 -16.72 9.54
CA ALA A 105 15.29 -17.94 9.46
C ALA A 105 15.25 -18.69 10.80
N PRO A 106 15.29 -20.04 10.81
CA PRO A 106 15.15 -20.85 12.02
C PRO A 106 16.12 -20.48 13.16
N ASP A 107 17.34 -20.06 12.79
CA ASP A 107 18.43 -19.77 13.73
C ASP A 107 18.65 -18.25 13.95
N SER A 108 17.74 -17.39 13.47
CA SER A 108 17.89 -15.94 13.60
C SER A 108 17.43 -15.41 14.95
N GLU A 109 18.16 -14.42 15.48
CA GLU A 109 17.77 -13.67 16.66
C GLU A 109 16.47 -12.89 16.41
N TYR A 110 15.49 -13.10 17.28
CA TYR A 110 14.15 -12.55 17.13
C TYR A 110 14.03 -11.04 17.39
N HIS A 111 15.11 -10.39 17.85
CA HIS A 111 15.09 -8.99 18.27
C HIS A 111 14.73 -8.03 17.13
N ILE A 112 15.09 -8.37 15.89
CA ILE A 112 14.81 -7.55 14.70
C ILE A 112 13.31 -7.54 14.38
N ILE A 113 12.63 -8.68 14.56
CA ILE A 113 11.19 -8.79 14.34
C ILE A 113 10.43 -8.07 15.45
N ASP A 114 10.92 -8.16 16.69
CA ASP A 114 10.33 -7.41 17.80
C ASP A 114 10.44 -5.90 17.60
N ALA A 115 11.56 -5.43 17.05
CA ALA A 115 11.73 -4.04 16.66
C ALA A 115 10.73 -3.66 15.56
N LEU A 116 10.64 -4.44 14.47
CA LEU A 116 9.68 -4.18 13.39
C LEU A 116 8.23 -4.19 13.87
N LYS A 117 7.84 -5.15 14.72
CA LYS A 117 6.50 -5.24 15.32
C LYS A 117 6.19 -4.05 16.23
N LYS A 118 7.19 -3.53 16.95
CA LYS A 118 7.02 -2.33 17.79
C LYS A 118 6.90 -1.07 16.94
N THR A 119 7.76 -0.93 15.92
CA THR A 119 7.79 0.26 15.05
C THR A 119 6.55 0.35 14.16
N HIS A 120 5.97 -0.77 13.76
CA HIS A 120 4.79 -0.84 12.88
C HIS A 120 3.61 -1.54 13.56
N ALA A 121 3.39 -1.27 14.85
CA ALA A 121 2.35 -1.93 15.65
C ALA A 121 0.91 -1.69 15.12
N HIS A 122 0.72 -0.63 14.35
CA HIS A 122 -0.55 -0.31 13.70
C HIS A 122 -0.82 -1.11 12.42
N LEU A 123 0.21 -1.76 11.85
CA LEU A 123 0.09 -2.52 10.61
C LEU A 123 -0.01 -4.03 10.87
N PRO A 124 -0.90 -4.75 10.16
CA PRO A 124 -0.88 -6.20 10.17
C PRO A 124 0.44 -6.72 9.60
N MET A 125 1.11 -7.61 10.35
CA MET A 125 2.38 -8.20 9.95
C MET A 125 2.28 -9.73 9.88
N ILE A 126 2.60 -10.30 8.73
CA ILE A 126 2.72 -11.74 8.50
C ILE A 126 4.19 -12.12 8.52
N VAL A 127 4.64 -12.67 9.63
CA VAL A 127 5.95 -13.31 9.72
C VAL A 127 5.84 -14.71 9.12
N TYR A 128 6.72 -15.07 8.20
CA TYR A 128 6.76 -16.39 7.58
C TYR A 128 8.11 -17.08 7.76
N MET A 129 8.08 -18.40 7.86
CA MET A 129 9.26 -19.25 8.04
C MET A 129 9.17 -20.46 7.11
N LYS A 130 10.33 -20.97 6.69
CA LYS A 130 10.42 -22.20 5.91
C LYS A 130 10.39 -23.38 6.86
N PHE A 131 9.47 -24.32 6.64
CA PHE A 131 9.46 -25.55 7.41
C PHE A 131 10.58 -26.50 6.89
N PRO A 132 11.40 -27.11 7.76
CA PRO A 132 12.53 -27.93 7.32
C PRO A 132 12.10 -29.20 6.55
N GLU A 133 10.98 -29.80 6.96
CA GLU A 133 10.53 -31.12 6.48
C GLU A 133 9.59 -31.04 5.27
N SER A 134 9.05 -29.86 4.98
CA SER A 134 8.13 -29.66 3.85
C SER A 134 8.54 -28.43 3.06
N SER A 135 8.45 -28.49 1.73
CA SER A 135 8.69 -27.33 0.86
C SER A 135 7.54 -26.31 0.94
N THR A 136 7.08 -25.99 2.15
CA THR A 136 5.93 -25.12 2.42
C THR A 136 6.28 -24.06 3.45
N LEU A 137 5.65 -22.90 3.34
CA LEU A 137 5.84 -21.80 4.29
C LEU A 137 4.79 -21.85 5.41
N GLN A 138 5.24 -21.59 6.63
CA GLN A 138 4.38 -21.44 7.81
C GLN A 138 4.36 -19.98 8.24
N SER A 139 3.24 -19.54 8.80
CA SER A 139 3.13 -18.23 9.43
C SER A 139 3.52 -18.36 10.90
N TYR A 140 4.45 -17.52 11.35
CA TYR A 140 4.89 -17.47 12.73
C TYR A 140 4.07 -16.45 13.52
N ASP A 141 3.43 -16.90 14.60
CA ASP A 141 2.66 -16.06 15.51
C ASP A 141 3.17 -16.25 16.93
N ARG A 142 3.85 -15.23 17.48
CA ARG A 142 4.38 -15.28 18.86
C ARG A 142 3.26 -15.23 19.91
N ASN A 143 2.02 -14.87 19.54
CA ASN A 143 0.91 -14.91 20.49
C ASN A 143 0.51 -16.35 20.88
N MET A 144 1.13 -17.38 20.29
CA MET A 144 1.27 -18.69 20.91
C MET A 144 2.57 -18.75 21.73
N ASN A 145 2.47 -18.45 23.03
CA ASN A 145 3.56 -18.51 24.00
C ASN A 145 4.46 -19.75 23.83
N PRO A 146 5.79 -19.59 23.68
CA PRO A 146 6.77 -20.59 24.09
C PRO A 146 7.29 -20.22 25.49
N CYS A 147 6.40 -20.14 26.47
CA CYS A 147 6.77 -20.09 27.89
C CYS A 147 6.44 -21.43 28.53
N CYS A 148 7.16 -22.47 28.13
CA CYS A 148 7.32 -23.69 28.91
C CYS A 148 8.81 -24.01 28.90
N LYS A 149 9.58 -23.31 29.73
CA LYS A 149 10.84 -23.86 30.23
C LYS A 149 10.47 -24.71 31.43
N HIS A 150 10.81 -26.00 31.34
CA HIS A 150 10.96 -26.96 32.43
C HIS A 150 9.72 -27.15 33.33
N ASP A 151 9.04 -28.29 33.18
CA ASP A 151 8.94 -29.26 34.27
C ASP A 151 8.69 -30.65 33.68
N MET A 152 9.34 -31.63 34.30
CA MET A 152 9.28 -33.06 33.98
C MET A 152 7.90 -33.63 34.31
N ASP A 153 7.56 -34.73 33.64
CA ASP A 153 6.42 -35.64 33.91
C ASP A 153 5.00 -35.10 33.69
N ASP A 154 4.40 -35.42 32.54
CA ASP A 154 3.10 -36.14 32.46
C ASP A 154 2.76 -36.52 31.00
N ASP A 155 2.54 -37.81 30.79
CA ASP A 155 2.27 -38.44 29.50
C ASP A 155 0.75 -38.41 29.26
N SER A 156 0.21 -37.29 28.74
CA SER A 156 -1.00 -37.21 27.90
C SER A 156 -1.56 -35.79 27.79
N LYS A 157 -1.26 -35.12 26.65
CA LYS A 157 -2.04 -34.07 25.94
C LYS A 157 -1.11 -33.09 25.21
N PHE A 158 -0.31 -33.59 24.27
CA PHE A 158 0.30 -32.74 23.26
C PHE A 158 -0.78 -32.32 22.22
N LYS A 159 -1.58 -31.30 22.52
CA LYS A 159 -2.26 -30.54 21.47
C LYS A 159 -1.20 -29.66 20.82
N SER A 160 -0.70 -30.08 19.66
CA SER A 160 0.25 -29.33 18.84
C SER A 160 -0.21 -27.87 18.66
N PRO A 161 0.66 -26.86 18.81
CA PRO A 161 0.29 -25.49 18.49
C PRO A 161 -0.14 -25.45 17.02
N ASN A 162 -1.31 -24.85 16.74
CA ASN A 162 -1.92 -24.83 15.41
C ASN A 162 -0.92 -24.30 14.35
N LYS A 163 -0.35 -25.20 13.53
CA LYS A 163 0.56 -24.87 12.42
C LYS A 163 -0.23 -24.20 11.28
N VAL A 164 -0.44 -22.88 11.37
CA VAL A 164 -1.10 -22.11 10.30
C VAL A 164 -0.12 -21.89 9.15
N THR A 165 -0.51 -22.30 7.93
CA THR A 165 0.31 -22.06 6.73
C THR A 165 0.34 -20.58 6.36
N PHE A 166 1.44 -20.12 5.77
CA PHE A 166 1.56 -18.74 5.27
C PHE A 166 0.40 -18.40 4.31
N LYS A 167 0.14 -19.31 3.36
CA LYS A 167 -0.98 -19.22 2.42
C LYS A 167 -2.34 -19.03 3.10
N SER A 168 -2.62 -19.79 4.17
CA SER A 168 -3.89 -19.69 4.90
C SER A 168 -4.04 -18.36 5.63
N ARG A 169 -2.96 -17.87 6.27
CA ARG A 169 -2.96 -16.58 6.97
C ARG A 169 -3.20 -15.45 5.97
N LEU A 170 -2.44 -15.43 4.88
CA LEU A 170 -2.59 -14.43 3.82
C LEU A 170 -4.00 -14.43 3.23
N LYS A 171 -4.54 -15.62 2.93
CA LYS A 171 -5.92 -15.75 2.43
C LYS A 171 -6.93 -15.16 3.40
N SER A 172 -6.75 -15.37 4.71
CA SER A 172 -7.63 -14.78 5.73
C SER A 172 -7.54 -13.25 5.74
N SER A 173 -6.33 -12.69 5.69
CA SER A 173 -6.10 -11.25 5.69
C SER A 173 -6.67 -10.56 4.44
N LEU A 174 -6.48 -11.14 3.25
CA LEU A 174 -7.05 -10.57 2.03
C LEU A 174 -8.57 -10.72 1.99
N LYS A 175 -9.11 -11.85 2.48
CA LYS A 175 -10.56 -12.06 2.54
C LYS A 175 -11.25 -11.10 3.52
N SER A 176 -10.64 -10.76 4.65
CA SER A 176 -11.20 -9.77 5.57
C SER A 176 -11.29 -8.39 4.90
N VAL A 177 -10.25 -7.99 4.16
CA VAL A 177 -10.26 -6.73 3.40
C VAL A 177 -11.31 -6.76 2.27
N GLN A 178 -11.43 -7.88 1.54
CA GLN A 178 -12.50 -8.04 0.54
C GLN A 178 -13.89 -7.88 1.16
N ILE A 179 -14.10 -8.46 2.34
CA ILE A 179 -15.37 -8.38 3.07
C ILE A 179 -15.61 -6.94 3.56
N GLU A 180 -14.61 -6.26 4.09
CA GLU A 180 -14.73 -4.88 4.55
C GLU A 180 -15.03 -3.92 3.38
N ALA A 181 -14.32 -4.10 2.26
CA ALA A 181 -14.58 -3.39 1.02
C ALA A 181 -15.97 -3.70 0.44
N SER A 182 -16.46 -4.94 0.57
CA SER A 182 -17.80 -5.33 0.07
C SER A 182 -18.94 -4.98 1.02
N ASN A 183 -18.69 -5.02 2.32
CA ASN A 183 -19.68 -4.74 3.36
C ASN A 183 -19.82 -3.25 3.63
N GLY A 184 -18.95 -2.42 3.03
CA GLY A 184 -19.04 -0.97 2.90
C GLY A 184 -20.16 -0.36 3.74
N LEU A 185 -19.91 -0.31 5.03
CA LEU A 185 -20.65 0.44 6.01
C LEU A 185 -20.33 1.91 5.75
N MET A 186 -20.70 2.41 4.56
CA MET A 186 -20.55 3.78 4.04
C MET A 186 -21.37 3.91 2.74
N LEU A 187 -22.64 3.51 2.80
CA LEU A 187 -23.61 3.69 1.71
C LEU A 187 -24.17 5.12 1.76
N SER A 188 -23.52 6.03 1.02
CA SER A 188 -24.16 6.96 0.05
C SER A 188 -23.25 8.13 -0.33
N ASN A 189 -22.50 8.71 0.61
CA ASN A 189 -21.64 9.87 0.33
C ASN A 189 -20.19 9.52 -0.02
N GLU A 190 -19.61 8.46 0.57
CA GLU A 190 -18.20 8.10 0.30
C GLU A 190 -17.99 7.39 -1.04
N ALA A 191 -18.97 6.59 -1.51
CA ALA A 191 -18.87 5.93 -2.82
C ALA A 191 -18.96 6.93 -3.98
N SER A 192 -19.83 7.95 -3.87
CA SER A 192 -19.94 9.05 -4.84
C SER A 192 -18.66 9.88 -4.90
N SER A 193 -18.10 10.19 -3.73
CA SER A 193 -16.85 10.94 -3.64
C SER A 193 -15.65 10.12 -4.11
N ALA A 194 -15.56 8.83 -3.78
CA ALA A 194 -14.55 7.92 -4.32
C ALA A 194 -14.61 7.82 -5.84
N HIS A 195 -15.81 7.71 -6.43
CA HIS A 195 -15.98 7.70 -7.89
C HIS A 195 -15.57 9.04 -8.52
N SER A 196 -15.92 10.16 -7.88
CA SER A 196 -15.57 11.50 -8.34
C SER A 196 -14.06 11.75 -8.30
N ARG A 197 -13.37 11.28 -7.24
CA ARG A 197 -11.90 11.29 -7.12
C ARG A 197 -11.24 10.40 -8.16
N GLU A 198 -11.67 9.15 -8.32
CA GLU A 198 -11.07 8.25 -9.32
C GLU A 198 -11.25 8.80 -10.74
N LYS A 199 -12.42 9.38 -11.05
CA LYS A 199 -12.63 10.05 -12.34
C LYS A 199 -11.69 11.24 -12.52
N PHE A 200 -11.46 12.03 -11.47
CA PHE A 200 -10.51 13.13 -11.51
C PHE A 200 -9.08 12.64 -11.77
N LEU A 201 -8.61 11.62 -11.05
CA LEU A 201 -7.28 11.05 -11.23
C LEU A 201 -7.11 10.40 -12.60
N SER A 202 -8.12 9.68 -13.08
CA SER A 202 -8.15 9.10 -14.43
C SER A 202 -8.01 10.17 -15.51
N ASP A 203 -8.71 11.30 -15.38
CA ASP A 203 -8.61 12.41 -16.33
C ASP A 203 -7.26 13.13 -16.22
N LEU A 204 -6.63 13.20 -15.04
CA LEU A 204 -5.25 13.67 -14.90
C LEU A 204 -4.24 12.75 -15.60
N ARG A 205 -4.44 11.42 -15.53
CA ARG A 205 -3.59 10.49 -16.28
C ARG A 205 -3.68 10.74 -17.79
N LYS A 206 -4.86 11.08 -18.32
CA LYS A 206 -5.04 11.45 -19.73
C LYS A 206 -4.39 12.79 -20.10
N ALA A 207 -4.30 13.74 -19.16
CA ALA A 207 -3.60 15.00 -19.40
C ALA A 207 -2.14 14.78 -19.85
N ARG A 208 -1.52 13.68 -19.40
CA ARG A 208 -0.15 13.30 -19.78
C ARG A 208 -0.02 12.79 -21.22
N GLU A 209 -1.14 12.48 -21.88
CA GLU A 209 -1.16 12.08 -23.29
C GLU A 209 -1.19 13.30 -24.23
N ILE A 210 -1.46 14.49 -23.70
CA ILE A 210 -1.42 15.75 -24.45
C ILE A 210 0.05 16.13 -24.69
N THR A 211 0.40 16.37 -25.95
CA THR A 211 1.78 16.66 -26.35
C THR A 211 2.15 18.14 -26.27
N ASP A 212 1.16 19.03 -26.36
CA ASP A 212 1.36 20.47 -26.26
C ASP A 212 1.28 20.94 -24.79
N VAL A 213 2.31 21.66 -24.34
CA VAL A 213 2.43 22.12 -22.95
C VAL A 213 1.40 23.19 -22.60
N ASN A 214 1.04 24.07 -23.54
CA ASN A 214 0.05 25.13 -23.29
C ASN A 214 -1.35 24.53 -23.21
N GLU A 215 -1.69 23.63 -24.12
CA GLU A 215 -2.95 22.89 -24.10
C GLU A 215 -3.08 22.01 -22.83
N THR A 216 -1.97 21.43 -22.38
CA THR A 216 -1.93 20.67 -21.13
C THR A 216 -2.19 21.58 -19.93
N ASN A 217 -1.54 22.74 -19.85
CA ASN A 217 -1.77 23.70 -18.76
C ASN A 217 -3.22 24.21 -18.75
N ASP A 218 -3.79 24.56 -19.89
CA ASP A 218 -5.20 24.94 -20.02
C ASP A 218 -6.15 23.83 -19.54
N PHE A 219 -5.80 22.57 -19.80
CA PHE A 219 -6.54 21.42 -19.30
C PHE A 219 -6.39 21.27 -17.77
N LEU A 220 -5.18 21.42 -17.23
CA LEU A 220 -4.92 21.34 -15.80
C LEU A 220 -5.62 22.47 -15.02
N ASP A 221 -5.72 23.67 -15.58
CA ASP A 221 -6.48 24.77 -14.98
C ASP A 221 -7.99 24.45 -14.93
N LYS A 222 -8.54 23.83 -15.98
CA LYS A 222 -9.92 23.31 -15.94
C LYS A 222 -10.09 22.19 -14.92
N MET A 223 -9.09 21.33 -14.76
CA MET A 223 -9.09 20.30 -13.74
C MET A 223 -9.08 20.92 -12.35
N ARG A 224 -8.28 21.96 -12.10
CA ARG A 224 -8.22 22.66 -10.82
C ARG A 224 -9.60 23.13 -10.34
N CYS A 225 -10.46 23.67 -11.21
CA CYS A 225 -11.84 24.05 -10.83
C CYS A 225 -12.69 22.89 -10.29
N ARG A 226 -12.34 21.63 -10.61
CA ARG A 226 -13.06 20.46 -10.06
C ARG A 226 -12.72 20.19 -8.59
N LEU A 227 -11.61 20.74 -8.08
CA LEU A 227 -11.24 20.67 -6.66
C LEU A 227 -12.13 21.54 -5.77
N ASP A 228 -12.92 22.45 -6.35
CA ASP A 228 -13.96 23.18 -5.60
C ASP A 228 -15.07 22.24 -5.09
N ASN A 229 -15.17 21.03 -5.66
CA ASN A 229 -16.05 20.00 -5.14
C ASN A 229 -15.39 19.27 -3.95
N PRO A 230 -15.97 19.34 -2.73
CA PRO A 230 -15.41 18.67 -1.54
C PRO A 230 -15.29 17.16 -1.70
N ASP A 231 -16.11 16.55 -2.57
CA ASP A 231 -16.02 15.12 -2.87
C ASP A 231 -14.72 14.77 -3.61
N VAL A 232 -14.17 15.70 -4.39
CA VAL A 232 -12.93 15.54 -5.17
C VAL A 232 -11.71 16.04 -4.39
N LEU A 233 -11.89 17.05 -3.54
CA LEU A 233 -10.82 17.68 -2.77
C LEU A 233 -10.22 16.71 -1.73
N SER A 234 -9.03 16.19 -2.01
CA SER A 234 -8.29 15.33 -1.11
C SER A 234 -6.78 15.56 -1.25
N VAL A 235 -6.00 15.06 -0.30
CA VAL A 235 -4.53 15.14 -0.35
C VAL A 235 -4.00 14.55 -1.65
N ASP A 236 -4.56 13.40 -2.05
CA ASP A 236 -4.14 12.67 -3.24
C ASP A 236 -4.44 13.41 -4.54
N THR A 237 -5.66 13.94 -4.71
CA THR A 237 -6.03 14.68 -5.93
C THR A 237 -5.25 15.98 -6.08
N VAL A 238 -5.03 16.71 -4.97
CA VAL A 238 -4.20 17.92 -4.95
C VAL A 238 -2.74 17.59 -5.27
N HIS A 239 -2.17 16.58 -4.60
CA HIS A 239 -0.80 16.17 -4.85
C HIS A 239 -0.60 15.75 -6.31
N GLN A 240 -1.51 14.95 -6.86
CA GLN A 240 -1.40 14.48 -8.24
C GLN A 240 -1.54 15.62 -9.27
N LEU A 241 -2.37 16.63 -8.98
CA LEU A 241 -2.43 17.85 -9.78
C LEU A 241 -1.12 18.66 -9.69
N MET A 242 -0.53 18.80 -8.49
CA MET A 242 0.76 19.47 -8.32
C MET A 242 1.89 18.78 -9.10
N ILE A 243 1.93 17.45 -9.10
CA ILE A 243 2.87 16.68 -9.93
C ILE A 243 2.65 16.97 -11.41
N SER A 244 1.39 17.03 -11.85
CA SER A 244 1.06 17.32 -13.25
C SER A 244 1.48 18.74 -13.67
N TYR A 245 1.33 19.74 -12.80
CA TYR A 245 1.88 21.08 -13.05
C TYR A 245 3.41 21.08 -13.10
N ARG A 246 4.04 20.35 -12.19
CA ARG A 246 5.51 20.24 -12.10
C ARG A 246 6.10 19.63 -13.37
N ASP A 247 5.49 18.58 -13.90
CA ASP A 247 5.92 17.90 -15.13
C ASP A 247 5.88 18.85 -16.33
N ASN A 248 4.96 19.83 -16.31
CA ASN A 248 4.83 20.91 -17.31
C ASN A 248 5.59 22.20 -16.94
N GLN A 249 6.43 22.18 -15.89
CA GLN A 249 7.18 23.33 -15.37
C GLN A 249 6.29 24.55 -15.01
N ASN A 250 5.01 24.35 -14.74
CA ASN A 250 4.08 25.39 -14.35
C ASN A 250 4.13 25.62 -12.83
N TYR A 251 5.23 26.21 -12.36
CA TYR A 251 5.46 26.45 -10.93
C TYR A 251 4.49 27.50 -10.36
N ASN A 252 4.10 28.50 -11.16
CA ASN A 252 3.07 29.46 -10.77
C ASN A 252 1.73 28.77 -10.48
N GLY A 253 1.32 27.80 -11.31
CA GLY A 253 0.12 27.00 -11.08
C GLY A 253 0.18 26.21 -9.76
N MET A 254 1.34 25.64 -9.41
CA MET A 254 1.55 24.96 -8.13
C MET A 254 1.45 25.91 -6.93
N ILE A 255 2.10 27.08 -7.01
CA ILE A 255 2.11 28.09 -5.94
C ILE A 255 0.69 28.59 -5.70
N SER A 256 0.02 29.06 -6.76
CA SER A 256 -1.33 29.57 -6.66
C SER A 256 -2.31 28.52 -6.15
N LEU A 257 -2.15 27.24 -6.51
CA LEU A 257 -3.00 26.15 -5.99
C LEU A 257 -2.90 26.05 -4.46
N VAL A 258 -1.68 26.06 -3.92
CA VAL A 258 -1.47 25.93 -2.47
C VAL A 258 -1.93 27.19 -1.74
N GLU A 259 -1.67 28.37 -2.30
CA GLU A 259 -2.15 29.64 -1.76
C GLU A 259 -3.67 29.68 -1.70
N ASP A 260 -4.37 29.25 -2.75
CA ASP A 260 -5.84 29.22 -2.76
C ASP A 260 -6.39 28.22 -1.74
N LEU A 261 -5.79 27.03 -1.64
CA LEU A 261 -6.17 26.04 -0.62
C LEU A 261 -5.93 26.55 0.80
N SER A 262 -4.89 27.34 1.02
CA SER A 262 -4.60 27.95 2.34
C SER A 262 -5.60 29.04 2.75
N ARG A 263 -6.38 29.58 1.80
CA ARG A 263 -7.46 30.54 2.08
C ARG A 263 -8.74 29.86 2.55
N ILE A 264 -8.86 28.54 2.39
CA ILE A 264 -10.01 27.77 2.86
C ILE A 264 -9.84 27.56 4.38
N GLU A 265 -10.85 27.98 5.15
CA GLU A 265 -10.88 27.76 6.60
C GLU A 265 -10.78 26.27 6.93
N ASP A 266 -9.97 25.93 7.94
CA ASP A 266 -9.72 24.55 8.40
C ASP A 266 -9.14 23.57 7.35
N CYS A 267 -8.56 24.06 6.24
CA CYS A 267 -7.93 23.20 5.24
C CYS A 267 -6.57 22.66 5.75
N THR A 268 -6.57 21.43 6.25
CA THR A 268 -5.34 20.74 6.71
C THR A 268 -4.53 20.10 5.57
N LEU A 269 -5.04 20.13 4.33
CA LEU A 269 -4.37 19.51 3.18
C LEU A 269 -3.01 20.15 2.92
N VAL A 270 -2.90 21.47 3.02
CA VAL A 270 -1.65 22.22 2.82
C VAL A 270 -0.60 21.91 3.90
N ASP A 271 -1.01 21.34 5.02
CA ASP A 271 -0.11 20.95 6.10
C ASP A 271 0.54 19.58 5.89
N THR A 272 0.01 18.78 4.96
CA THR A 272 0.57 17.48 4.64
C THR A 272 1.98 17.61 4.07
N GLN A 273 2.86 16.70 4.49
CA GLN A 273 4.28 16.77 4.14
C GLN A 273 4.51 16.74 2.62
N VAL A 274 3.69 15.98 1.89
CA VAL A 274 3.77 15.86 0.42
C VAL A 274 3.42 17.19 -0.27
N ILE A 275 2.38 17.90 0.17
CA ILE A 275 2.00 19.18 -0.42
C ILE A 275 3.03 20.27 -0.05
N ARG A 276 3.46 20.32 1.22
CA ARG A 276 4.52 21.26 1.66
C ARG A 276 5.82 21.10 0.87
N TYR A 277 6.23 19.86 0.61
CA TYR A 277 7.42 19.57 -0.18
C TYR A 277 7.28 20.10 -1.62
N GLN A 278 6.17 19.79 -2.30
CA GLN A 278 5.96 20.29 -3.67
C GLN A 278 5.84 21.82 -3.71
N TYR A 279 5.23 22.44 -2.70
CA TYR A 279 5.13 23.89 -2.58
C TYR A 279 6.49 24.55 -2.41
N ALA A 280 7.31 24.06 -1.47
CA ALA A 280 8.66 24.55 -1.26
C ALA A 280 9.53 24.38 -2.51
N PHE A 281 9.36 23.27 -3.24
CA PHE A 281 10.03 23.04 -4.52
C PHE A 281 9.64 24.09 -5.56
N ALA A 282 8.36 24.42 -5.70
CA ALA A 282 7.88 25.41 -6.65
C ALA A 282 8.37 26.83 -6.32
N LEU A 283 8.41 27.20 -5.03
CA LEU A 283 8.94 28.49 -4.58
C LEU A 283 10.45 28.68 -4.84
N ALA A 284 11.20 27.58 -4.98
CA ALA A 284 12.64 27.60 -5.19
C ALA A 284 13.04 27.68 -6.68
N ARG A 285 12.08 27.76 -7.60
CA ARG A 285 12.30 27.81 -9.06
C ARG A 285 11.96 29.18 -9.62
#